data_AF-A0A6P6J841-F1
#
_entry.id   AF-A0A6P6J841-F1
#
_cell.length_a   1.000
_cell.length_b   1.000
_cell.length_c   1.000
_cell.angle_alpha   90.00
_cell.angle_beta   90.00
_cell.angle_gamma   90.00
#
_symmetry.space_group_name_H-M   'P 1'
#
loop_
_entity.id
_entity.type
_entity.pdbx_description
1 polymer ?
#
loop_
_entity_poly.entity_id
_entity_poly.type
_entity_poly.pdbx_seq_one_letter_code
_entity_poly.pdbx_strand_id
1 'polypeptide(L)'
;MTSTRVLLLISTLSQLCGAQDELVPAMMSAEEESHIPESPAVLSVAREQILSAQFECYLKIMSDPPRRDPGPYCNRTWDGWLCWGDSAPGTALQLCPAYFHDFDPTEKVSKVCDSDGQWFHHPVSNRLWTNYTQCSADTHHKREFILVNYYLVMVGHGLSIISLFISICIFSHFKC
;
A
#
# COMPACT_ATOMS: atom_id res chain seq x y z
N MET A 1 58.55 -11.00 -12.39
CA MET A 1 57.52 -11.95 -11.89
C MET A 1 56.23 -11.27 -11.39
N THR A 2 56.13 -9.94 -11.39
CA THR A 2 54.94 -9.18 -10.93
C THR A 2 54.04 -8.72 -12.09
N SER A 3 54.61 -8.39 -13.26
CA SER A 3 53.86 -7.95 -14.45
C SER A 3 52.91 -9.02 -15.03
N THR A 4 53.30 -10.30 -14.98
CA THR A 4 52.50 -11.41 -15.52
C THR A 4 51.25 -11.70 -14.69
N ARG A 5 51.27 -11.44 -13.37
CA ARG A 5 50.11 -11.63 -12.47
C ARG A 5 49.06 -10.52 -12.62
N VAL A 6 49.51 -9.30 -12.92
CA VAL A 6 48.63 -8.15 -13.17
C VAL A 6 47.93 -8.28 -14.52
N LEU A 7 48.64 -8.72 -15.57
CA LEU A 7 48.04 -9.02 -16.87
C LEU A 7 47.03 -10.17 -16.79
N LEU A 8 47.29 -11.20 -15.98
CA LEU A 8 46.32 -12.27 -15.73
C LEU A 8 45.07 -11.76 -15.02
N LEU A 9 45.21 -10.91 -14.00
CA LEU A 9 44.07 -10.31 -13.29
C LEU A 9 43.22 -9.39 -14.18
N ILE A 10 43.86 -8.57 -15.02
CA ILE A 10 43.17 -7.70 -15.99
C ILE A 10 42.49 -8.56 -17.07
N SER A 11 43.10 -9.66 -17.51
CA SER A 11 42.48 -10.59 -18.46
C SER A 11 41.28 -11.33 -17.83
N THR A 12 41.35 -11.71 -16.56
CA THR A 12 40.23 -12.35 -15.85
C THR A 12 39.09 -11.38 -15.56
N LEU A 13 39.37 -10.10 -15.31
CA LEU A 13 38.36 -9.05 -15.15
C LEU A 13 37.70 -8.70 -16.49
N SER A 14 38.46 -8.74 -17.59
CA SER A 14 37.94 -8.55 -18.95
C SER A 14 37.09 -9.76 -19.40
N GLN A 15 37.45 -10.98 -18.98
CA GLN A 15 36.67 -12.20 -19.21
C GLN A 15 35.40 -12.27 -18.36
N LEU A 16 35.44 -11.76 -17.12
CA LEU A 16 34.22 -11.59 -16.31
C LEU A 16 33.27 -10.54 -16.92
N CYS A 17 33.82 -9.50 -17.54
CA CYS A 17 33.03 -8.46 -18.21
C CYS A 17 32.46 -8.93 -19.57
N GLY A 18 33.19 -9.80 -20.30
CA GLY A 18 32.72 -10.41 -21.56
C GLY A 18 31.67 -11.50 -21.40
N ALA A 19 31.50 -12.06 -20.20
CA ALA A 19 30.45 -13.03 -19.90
C ALA A 19 29.04 -12.39 -19.76
N GLN A 20 28.93 -11.06 -19.76
CA GLN A 20 27.65 -10.37 -19.70
C GLN A 20 26.91 -10.33 -21.05
N ASP A 21 27.61 -10.50 -22.19
CA ASP A 21 26.98 -10.39 -23.52
C ASP A 21 26.04 -11.56 -23.87
N GLU A 22 26.04 -12.66 -23.09
CA GLU A 22 25.08 -13.77 -23.26
C GLU A 22 23.96 -13.82 -22.22
N LEU A 23 23.96 -12.96 -21.18
CA LEU A 23 22.92 -13.00 -20.13
C LEU A 23 21.80 -11.95 -20.31
N VAL A 24 21.96 -11.01 -21.25
CA VAL A 24 20.94 -9.98 -21.51
C VAL A 24 19.72 -10.49 -22.29
N PRO A 25 19.78 -11.48 -23.22
CA PRO A 25 18.57 -11.83 -23.97
C PRO A 25 17.59 -12.74 -23.21
N ALA A 26 17.93 -13.23 -22.00
CA ALA A 26 17.06 -14.13 -21.24
C ALA A 26 15.92 -13.42 -20.48
N MET A 27 15.98 -12.11 -20.25
CA MET A 27 14.95 -11.39 -19.47
C MET A 27 13.79 -10.86 -20.33
N MET A 28 13.77 -11.16 -21.63
CA MET A 28 12.77 -10.65 -22.57
C MET A 28 11.88 -11.77 -23.11
N SER A 29 11.29 -12.57 -22.22
CA SER A 29 10.11 -13.41 -22.50
C SER A 29 9.51 -13.95 -21.21
N ALA A 30 8.50 -13.24 -20.69
CA ALA A 30 7.35 -13.83 -20.01
C ALA A 30 6.34 -12.71 -19.73
N GLU A 31 5.32 -12.70 -20.58
CA GLU A 31 3.93 -12.29 -20.40
C GLU A 31 3.56 -11.32 -19.28
N GLU A 32 2.96 -10.22 -19.74
CA GLU A 32 2.06 -9.35 -19.02
C GLU A 32 0.87 -10.15 -18.46
N GLU A 33 0.78 -10.23 -17.13
CA GLU A 33 -0.48 -10.51 -16.45
C GLU A 33 -0.64 -9.49 -15.31
N SER A 34 -1.58 -8.57 -15.51
CA SER A 34 -1.97 -7.56 -14.54
C SER A 34 -2.75 -8.20 -13.39
N HIS A 35 -2.06 -8.88 -12.48
CA HIS A 35 -2.63 -9.22 -11.18
C HIS A 35 -1.62 -8.91 -10.08
N ILE A 36 -1.95 -7.91 -9.27
CA ILE A 36 -1.22 -7.56 -8.07
C ILE A 36 -1.26 -8.80 -7.16
N PRO A 37 -0.13 -9.43 -6.79
CA PRO A 37 -0.16 -10.48 -5.80
C PRO A 37 -0.47 -9.83 -4.46
N GLU A 38 -1.73 -9.87 -4.01
CA GLU A 38 -2.05 -9.66 -2.61
C GLU A 38 -1.31 -10.76 -1.83
N SER A 39 -0.23 -10.38 -1.16
CA SER A 39 0.52 -11.31 -0.32
C SER A 39 -0.43 -11.90 0.74
N PRO A 40 -0.46 -13.24 0.91
CA PRO A 40 -1.33 -13.90 1.89
C PRO A 40 -1.21 -13.35 3.32
N ALA A 41 -0.04 -12.79 3.65
CA ALA A 41 0.24 -12.17 4.94
C ALA A 41 -0.50 -10.82 5.15
N VAL A 42 -0.71 -10.03 4.09
CA VAL A 42 -1.43 -8.75 4.18
C VAL A 42 -2.91 -9.02 4.42
N LEU A 43 -3.47 -9.99 3.70
CA LEU A 43 -4.86 -10.41 3.88
C LEU A 43 -5.12 -10.99 5.28
N SER A 44 -4.18 -11.76 5.84
CA SER A 44 -4.33 -12.29 7.20
C SER A 44 -4.30 -11.18 8.27
N VAL A 45 -3.40 -10.20 8.13
CA VAL A 45 -3.32 -9.06 9.07
C VAL A 45 -4.57 -8.19 8.98
N ALA A 46 -5.02 -7.84 7.77
CA ALA A 46 -6.25 -7.07 7.58
C ALA A 46 -7.46 -7.78 8.20
N ARG A 47 -7.55 -9.10 8.02
CA ARG A 47 -8.63 -9.91 8.61
C ARG A 47 -8.62 -9.89 10.14
N GLU A 48 -7.45 -10.05 10.77
CA GLU A 48 -7.33 -9.98 12.23
C GLU A 48 -7.75 -8.61 12.77
N GLN A 49 -7.34 -7.53 12.10
CA GLN A 49 -7.71 -6.17 12.48
C GLN A 49 -9.21 -5.90 12.34
N ILE A 50 -9.83 -6.36 11.25
CA ILE A 50 -11.27 -6.22 11.03
C ILE A 50 -12.05 -6.98 12.12
N LEU A 51 -11.62 -8.19 12.48
CA LEU A 51 -12.26 -8.98 13.55
C LEU A 51 -12.13 -8.30 14.91
N SER A 52 -10.97 -7.72 15.22
CA SER A 52 -10.78 -6.93 16.44
C SER A 52 -11.69 -5.70 16.47
N ALA A 53 -11.73 -4.93 15.39
CA ALA A 53 -12.59 -3.74 15.27
C ALA A 53 -14.09 -4.08 15.36
N GLN A 54 -14.50 -5.21 14.77
CA GLN A 54 -15.86 -5.72 14.88
C GLN A 54 -16.20 -6.06 16.34
N PHE A 55 -15.33 -6.81 17.02
CA PHE A 55 -15.53 -7.18 18.42
C PHE A 55 -15.64 -5.94 19.32
N GLU A 56 -14.72 -4.98 19.17
CA GLU A 56 -14.75 -3.71 19.90
C GLU A 56 -16.03 -2.92 19.62
N CYS A 57 -16.53 -2.93 18.38
CA CYS A 57 -17.78 -2.27 18.05
C CYS A 57 -18.96 -2.92 18.76
N TYR A 58 -19.08 -4.25 18.71
CA TYR A 58 -20.17 -4.95 19.38
C TYR A 58 -20.13 -4.78 20.89
N LEU A 59 -18.94 -4.76 21.49
CA LEU A 59 -18.79 -4.42 22.89
C LEU A 59 -19.38 -3.04 23.21
N LYS A 60 -19.02 -2.01 22.43
CA LYS A 60 -19.59 -0.65 22.60
C LYS A 60 -21.10 -0.61 22.39
N ILE A 61 -21.60 -1.32 21.40
CA ILE A 61 -23.04 -1.39 21.13
C ILE A 61 -23.81 -1.91 22.34
N MET A 62 -23.27 -2.94 23.01
CA MET A 62 -23.88 -3.55 24.20
C MET A 62 -23.63 -2.76 25.50
N SER A 63 -22.47 -2.10 25.64
CA SER A 63 -22.07 -1.43 26.89
C SER A 63 -22.60 -0.01 27.01
N ASP A 64 -22.60 0.75 25.90
CA ASP A 64 -22.84 2.18 25.98
C ASP A 64 -24.33 2.46 26.19
N PRO A 65 -24.70 3.44 27.02
CA PRO A 65 -26.10 3.74 27.28
C PRO A 65 -26.82 4.19 25.99
N PRO A 66 -28.13 3.94 25.86
CA PRO A 66 -28.91 4.46 24.74
C PRO A 66 -28.85 5.98 24.68
N ARG A 67 -28.89 6.53 23.46
CA ARG A 67 -28.98 7.98 23.25
C ARG A 67 -30.25 8.53 23.89
N ARG A 68 -30.12 9.67 24.58
CA ARG A 68 -31.21 10.31 25.35
C ARG A 68 -31.75 11.60 24.72
N ASP A 69 -31.11 12.08 23.65
CA ASP A 69 -31.54 13.31 22.99
C ASP A 69 -32.93 13.12 22.35
N PRO A 70 -33.83 14.10 22.47
CA PRO A 70 -35.11 14.06 21.80
C PRO A 70 -34.94 14.24 20.29
N GLY A 71 -35.71 13.48 19.50
CA GLY A 71 -35.75 13.56 18.04
C GLY A 71 -35.40 12.24 17.35
N PRO A 72 -35.57 12.16 16.01
CA PRO A 72 -35.13 11.02 15.23
C PRO A 72 -33.60 10.94 15.25
N TYR A 73 -33.05 9.73 15.33
CA TYR A 73 -31.62 9.47 15.23
C TYR A 73 -31.42 8.06 14.65
N CYS A 74 -30.28 7.84 14.02
CA CYS A 74 -29.89 6.52 13.57
C CYS A 74 -29.11 5.80 14.67
N ASN A 75 -29.49 4.55 14.93
CA ASN A 75 -28.84 3.72 15.94
C ASN A 75 -27.42 3.35 15.56
N ARG A 76 -26.56 3.18 16.54
CA ARG A 76 -25.23 2.60 16.38
C ARG A 76 -25.26 1.27 15.63
N THR A 77 -24.29 1.05 14.77
CA THR A 77 -24.23 -0.13 13.91
C THR A 77 -22.81 -0.45 13.45
N TRP A 78 -22.59 -1.72 13.11
CA TRP A 78 -21.41 -2.18 12.40
C TRP A 78 -21.76 -2.31 10.91
N ASP A 79 -21.04 -1.60 10.04
CA ASP A 79 -21.33 -1.61 8.60
C ASP A 79 -20.49 -2.63 7.80
N GLY A 80 -19.66 -3.40 8.49
CA GLY A 80 -18.74 -4.37 7.89
C GLY A 80 -17.28 -4.00 8.08
N TRP A 81 -16.96 -2.71 8.14
CA TRP A 81 -15.59 -2.23 8.30
C TRP A 81 -15.44 -1.22 9.44
N LEU A 82 -16.40 -0.34 9.68
CA LEU A 82 -16.35 0.69 10.71
C LEU A 82 -17.50 0.58 11.70
N CYS A 83 -17.23 1.05 12.92
CA CYS A 83 -18.23 1.18 13.97
C CYS A 83 -18.87 2.57 13.92
N TRP A 84 -20.17 2.62 13.62
CA TRP A 84 -20.94 3.86 13.61
C TRP A 84 -21.68 3.99 14.94
N GLY A 85 -21.52 5.13 15.60
CA GLY A 85 -22.28 5.49 16.80
C GLY A 85 -23.67 6.02 16.47
N ASP A 86 -24.43 6.37 17.51
CA ASP A 86 -25.74 6.99 17.34
C ASP A 86 -25.58 8.38 16.68
N SER A 87 -26.21 8.59 15.53
CA SER A 87 -26.07 9.84 14.76
C SER A 87 -27.40 10.58 14.65
N ALA A 88 -27.34 11.91 14.75
CA ALA A 88 -28.48 12.74 14.35
C ALA A 88 -28.66 12.65 12.81
N PRO A 89 -29.84 13.01 12.28
CA PRO A 89 -30.07 13.10 10.84
C PRO A 89 -29.05 14.01 10.16
N GLY A 90 -28.56 13.60 9.00
CA GLY A 90 -27.48 14.25 8.26
C GLY A 90 -26.35 13.28 7.90
N THR A 91 -25.18 13.85 7.58
CA THR A 91 -24.00 13.07 7.18
C THR A 91 -23.06 12.89 8.35
N ALA A 92 -22.85 11.63 8.75
CA ALA A 92 -21.82 11.25 9.70
C ALA A 92 -20.50 10.97 8.95
N LEU A 93 -19.38 11.42 9.51
CA LEU A 93 -18.05 11.28 8.92
C LEU A 93 -17.10 10.58 9.91
N GLN A 94 -16.25 9.69 9.38
CA GLN A 94 -15.12 9.10 10.10
C GLN A 94 -13.90 9.04 9.16
N LEU A 95 -12.71 8.79 9.72
CA LEU A 95 -11.52 8.55 8.90
C LEU A 95 -11.58 7.16 8.25
N CYS A 96 -10.95 7.04 7.10
CA CYS A 96 -10.77 5.76 6.45
C CYS A 96 -9.94 4.81 7.32
N PRO A 97 -10.27 3.52 7.31
CA PRO A 97 -9.53 2.55 8.08
C PRO A 97 -8.15 2.24 7.51
N ALA A 98 -7.19 1.96 8.40
CA ALA A 98 -5.82 1.64 8.03
C ALA A 98 -5.54 0.14 7.77
N TYR A 99 -6.56 -0.72 7.87
CA TYR A 99 -6.40 -2.18 7.66
C TYR A 99 -6.24 -2.56 6.19
N PHE A 100 -6.63 -1.69 5.27
CA PHE A 100 -6.51 -1.91 3.82
C PHE A 100 -5.31 -1.16 3.27
N HIS A 101 -4.54 -1.83 2.42
CA HIS A 101 -3.30 -1.29 1.85
C HIS A 101 -3.54 -0.27 0.73
N ASP A 102 -4.72 -0.33 0.13
CA ASP A 102 -5.23 0.48 -0.97
C ASP A 102 -6.18 1.60 -0.49
N PHE A 103 -6.27 1.82 0.83
CA PHE A 103 -7.00 2.94 1.42
C PHE A 103 -6.02 4.01 1.93
N ASP A 104 -6.38 5.28 1.76
CA ASP A 104 -5.70 6.39 2.41
C ASP A 104 -6.38 6.71 3.76
N PRO A 105 -5.72 6.44 4.92
CA PRO A 105 -6.31 6.67 6.23
C PRO A 105 -6.52 8.15 6.59
N THR A 106 -5.99 9.08 5.77
CA THR A 106 -6.20 10.53 5.95
C THR A 106 -7.52 11.01 5.34
N GLU A 107 -8.09 10.22 4.44
CA GLU A 107 -9.38 10.50 3.80
C GLU A 107 -10.56 10.14 4.70
N LYS A 108 -11.77 10.55 4.26
CA LYS A 108 -12.99 10.40 5.06
C LYS A 108 -14.00 9.47 4.42
N VAL A 109 -14.63 8.67 5.29
CA VAL A 109 -15.78 7.82 4.99
C VAL A 109 -17.04 8.57 5.41
N SER A 110 -18.08 8.53 4.59
CA SER A 110 -19.36 9.17 4.91
C SER A 110 -20.52 8.19 4.97
N LYS A 111 -21.34 8.29 6.02
CA LYS A 111 -22.60 7.54 6.15
C LYS A 111 -23.74 8.53 6.39
N VAL A 112 -24.86 8.33 5.69
CA VAL A 112 -26.00 9.25 5.76
C VAL A 112 -27.07 8.66 6.68
N CYS A 113 -27.51 9.45 7.64
CA CYS A 113 -28.68 9.20 8.48
C CYS A 113 -29.85 10.04 7.95
N ASP A 114 -30.92 9.40 7.51
CA ASP A 114 -32.09 10.08 6.96
C ASP A 114 -32.89 10.78 8.07
N SER A 115 -33.75 11.73 7.68
CA SER A 115 -34.63 12.47 8.60
C SER A 115 -35.50 11.59 9.47
N ASP A 116 -35.81 10.39 8.98
CA ASP A 116 -36.72 9.44 9.61
C ASP A 116 -36.02 8.56 10.65
N GLY A 117 -34.72 8.80 10.92
CA GLY A 117 -33.92 8.04 11.87
C GLY A 117 -33.48 6.67 11.36
N GLN A 118 -33.47 6.48 10.04
CA GLN A 118 -32.96 5.28 9.38
C GLN A 118 -31.66 5.60 8.66
N TRP A 119 -30.71 4.67 8.71
CA TRP A 119 -29.50 4.78 7.91
C TRP A 119 -29.84 4.67 6.43
N PHE A 120 -29.14 5.41 5.58
CA PHE A 120 -29.38 5.41 4.15
C PHE A 120 -29.18 4.03 3.52
N HIS A 121 -30.12 3.64 2.65
CA HIS A 121 -30.06 2.44 1.83
C HIS A 121 -29.71 2.81 0.38
N HIS A 122 -28.79 2.07 -0.22
CA HIS A 122 -28.39 2.30 -1.61
C HIS A 122 -29.58 2.07 -2.56
N PRO A 123 -29.88 2.99 -3.50
CA PRO A 123 -31.14 2.98 -4.25
C PRO A 123 -31.31 1.75 -5.16
N VAL A 124 -30.20 1.15 -5.61
CA VAL A 124 -30.23 -0.02 -6.51
C VAL A 124 -30.26 -1.34 -5.76
N SER A 125 -29.52 -1.45 -4.64
CA SER A 125 -29.35 -2.72 -3.93
C SER A 125 -30.23 -2.83 -2.68
N ASN A 126 -30.84 -1.71 -2.27
CA ASN A 126 -31.63 -1.56 -1.05
C ASN A 126 -30.93 -2.06 0.23
N ARG A 127 -29.59 -2.07 0.23
CA ARG A 127 -28.77 -2.44 1.39
C ARG A 127 -28.31 -1.18 2.10
N LEU A 128 -28.15 -1.28 3.41
CA LEU A 128 -27.44 -0.30 4.22
C LEU A 128 -26.10 0.03 3.56
N TRP A 129 -25.84 1.32 3.38
CA TRP A 129 -24.69 1.77 2.61
C TRP A 129 -23.84 2.77 3.37
N THR A 130 -22.55 2.77 3.03
CA THR A 130 -21.54 3.69 3.53
C THR A 130 -20.66 4.04 2.33
N ASN A 131 -20.32 5.32 2.17
CA ASN A 131 -19.50 5.78 1.07
C ASN A 131 -18.00 5.71 1.41
N TYR A 132 -17.29 4.81 0.74
CA TYR A 132 -15.84 4.64 0.87
C TYR A 132 -15.05 5.16 -0.34
N THR A 133 -15.69 5.84 -1.30
CA THR A 133 -15.03 6.23 -2.57
C THR A 133 -13.82 7.13 -2.37
N GLN A 134 -13.81 7.97 -1.32
CA GLN A 134 -12.67 8.84 -1.03
C GLN A 134 -11.46 8.05 -0.52
N CYS A 135 -11.67 6.92 0.17
CA CYS A 135 -10.57 6.13 0.72
C CYS A 135 -9.67 5.54 -0.37
N SER A 136 -10.22 5.20 -1.53
CA SER A 136 -9.48 4.58 -2.64
C SER A 136 -9.25 5.51 -3.83
N ALA A 137 -9.61 6.80 -3.74
CA ALA A 137 -9.57 7.72 -4.87
C ALA A 137 -8.14 7.94 -5.42
N ASP A 138 -7.18 8.21 -4.53
CA ASP A 138 -5.81 8.60 -4.93
C ASP A 138 -4.77 7.49 -4.79
N THR A 139 -5.18 6.27 -4.38
CA THR A 139 -4.22 5.21 -4.08
C THR A 139 -3.53 4.64 -5.31
N HIS A 140 -4.20 4.63 -6.47
CA HIS A 140 -3.59 4.25 -7.74
C HIS A 140 -2.46 5.20 -8.16
N HIS A 141 -2.72 6.52 -8.18
CA HIS A 141 -1.72 7.51 -8.58
C HIS A 141 -0.54 7.54 -7.59
N LYS A 142 -0.83 7.42 -6.29
CA LYS A 142 0.20 7.33 -5.25
C LYS A 142 1.10 6.12 -5.43
N ARG A 143 0.53 4.96 -5.77
CA ARG A 143 1.29 3.72 -6.05
C ARG A 143 2.18 3.89 -7.28
N GLU A 144 1.67 4.40 -8.39
CA GLU A 144 2.45 4.62 -9.61
C GLU A 144 3.63 5.55 -9.34
N PHE A 145 3.38 6.66 -8.64
CA PHE A 145 4.44 7.60 -8.27
C PHE A 145 5.52 6.96 -7.39
N ILE A 146 5.13 6.17 -6.38
CA ILE A 146 6.07 5.45 -5.50
C ILE A 146 6.93 4.48 -6.31
N LEU A 147 6.32 3.70 -7.21
CA LEU A 147 7.05 2.74 -8.04
C LEU A 147 8.05 3.45 -8.97
N VAL A 148 7.61 4.48 -9.69
CA VAL A 148 8.49 5.24 -10.60
C VAL A 148 9.64 5.86 -9.84
N ASN A 149 9.37 6.50 -8.69
CA ASN A 149 10.42 7.09 -7.87
C ASN A 149 11.40 6.03 -7.35
N TYR A 150 10.90 4.89 -6.90
CA TYR A 150 11.72 3.76 -6.46
C TYR A 150 12.69 3.28 -7.55
N TYR A 151 12.21 3.09 -8.79
CA TYR A 151 13.08 2.69 -9.90
C TYR A 151 14.17 3.73 -10.20
N LEU A 152 13.83 5.02 -10.22
CA LEU A 152 14.79 6.10 -10.42
C LEU A 152 15.87 6.11 -9.34
N VAL A 153 15.48 5.92 -8.08
CA VAL A 153 16.38 5.85 -6.92
C VAL A 153 17.31 4.65 -7.04
N MET A 154 16.77 3.45 -7.32
CA MET A 154 17.56 2.22 -7.43
C MET A 154 18.58 2.29 -8.56
N VAL A 155 18.17 2.74 -9.75
CA VAL A 155 19.06 2.91 -10.91
C VAL A 155 20.12 3.97 -10.63
N GLY A 156 19.73 5.12 -10.05
CA GLY A 156 20.65 6.20 -9.71
C GLY A 156 21.72 5.77 -8.70
N HIS A 157 21.33 5.04 -7.66
CA HIS A 157 22.28 4.49 -6.70
C HIS A 157 23.18 3.41 -7.31
N GLY A 158 22.63 2.55 -8.17
CA GLY A 158 23.43 1.56 -8.90
C GLY A 158 24.55 2.20 -9.72
N LEU A 159 24.23 3.20 -10.54
CA LEU A 159 25.21 3.94 -11.35
C LEU A 159 26.27 4.65 -10.50
N SER A 160 25.85 5.24 -9.37
CA SER A 160 26.76 5.90 -8.44
C SER A 160 27.77 4.94 -7.82
N ILE A 161 27.30 3.79 -7.33
CA ILE A 161 28.16 2.76 -6.73
C ILE A 161 29.13 2.19 -7.76
N ILE A 162 28.68 1.94 -9.00
CA ILE A 162 29.54 1.46 -10.09
C ILE A 162 30.64 2.48 -10.41
N SER A 163 30.28 3.76 -10.56
CA SER A 163 31.25 4.84 -10.80
C SER A 163 32.28 4.96 -9.67
N LEU A 164 31.82 4.90 -8.43
CA LEU A 164 32.67 4.98 -7.25
C LEU A 164 33.64 3.79 -7.18
N PHE A 165 33.16 2.59 -7.49
CA PHE A 165 34.00 1.39 -7.52
C PHE A 165 35.11 1.52 -8.58
N ILE A 166 34.78 1.94 -9.80
CA ILE A 166 35.75 2.18 -10.88
C ILE A 166 36.80 3.22 -10.44
N SER A 167 36.35 4.32 -9.84
CA SER A 167 37.24 5.37 -9.32
C SER A 167 38.22 4.84 -8.28
N ILE A 168 37.74 4.06 -7.31
CA ILE A 168 38.59 3.41 -6.30
C ILE A 168 39.61 2.48 -6.95
N CYS A 169 39.19 1.63 -7.90
CA CYS A 169 40.10 0.73 -8.60
C CYS A 169 41.24 1.48 -9.31
N ILE A 170 40.92 2.58 -9.99
CA ILE A 170 41.90 3.43 -10.67
C ILE A 170 42.89 4.02 -9.66
N PHE A 171 42.40 4.64 -8.58
CA PHE A 171 43.27 5.25 -7.57
C PHE A 171 44.17 4.22 -6.86
N SER A 172 43.67 3.02 -6.57
CA SER A 172 44.46 1.95 -5.97
C SER A 172 45.52 1.40 -6.93
N HIS A 173 45.22 1.29 -8.22
CA HIS A 173 46.19 0.84 -9.22
C HIS A 173 47.35 1.81 -9.40
N PHE A 174 47.10 3.13 -9.31
CA PHE A 174 48.16 4.15 -9.42
C PHE A 174 48.89 4.46 -8.10
N LYS A 175 48.39 3.99 -6.95
CA LYS A 175 49.01 4.16 -5.62
C LYS A 175 49.72 2.91 -5.07
N CYS A 176 49.70 1.78 -5.78
CA CYS A 176 50.58 0.63 -5.55
C CYS A 176 51.81 0.70 -6.46
#